data_AF-R9ISC2-F1
#
_entry.id   AF-R9ISC2-F1
#
_cell.length_a   1.000
_cell.length_b   1.000
_cell.length_c   1.000
_cell.angle_alpha   90.00
_cell.angle_beta   90.00
_cell.angle_gamma   90.00
#
_symmetry.space_group_name_H-M   'P 1'
#
loop_
_entity.id
_entity.type
_entity.pdbx_description
1 polymer ?
#
loop_
_entity_poly.entity_id
_entity_poly.type
_entity_poly.pdbx_seq_one_letter_code
_entity_poly.pdbx_strand_id
1 'polypeptide(L)'
;MYRVHGDKIIRRRTEYIRQNDIQKYTKILKEDFENMCGYCGKDFNIIKCPYQKDHLIPEYIAKRAGRLDLLTDYNNLVYSCRVCNRNKWHNWPFDNVNQTHNDHVGFVDPAAEEYDKHLERDDSGRIVPKTSVGEYIVNDINIFYLLSKYSLVK
;
A
#
# COMPACT_ATOMS: atom_id res chain seq x y z
N MET A 1 -10.18 -17.95 3.80
CA MET A 1 -9.05 -17.04 4.14
C MET A 1 -8.09 -16.93 2.99
N TYR A 2 -7.89 -15.71 2.48
CA TYR A 2 -7.13 -15.41 1.24
C TYR A 2 -6.15 -14.26 1.46
N ARG A 3 -5.18 -14.07 0.57
CA ARG A 3 -4.34 -12.86 0.59
C ARG A 3 -5.19 -11.61 0.33
N VAL A 4 -4.67 -10.45 0.74
CA VAL A 4 -5.33 -9.15 0.45
C VAL A 4 -5.55 -8.94 -1.05
N HIS A 5 -4.67 -9.48 -1.89
CA HIS A 5 -4.71 -9.40 -3.34
C HIS A 5 -5.29 -10.64 -4.03
N GLY A 6 -5.96 -11.54 -3.28
CA GLY A 6 -6.50 -12.79 -3.81
C GLY A 6 -5.40 -13.72 -4.31
N ASP A 7 -5.56 -14.26 -5.52
CA ASP A 7 -4.59 -15.18 -6.13
C ASP A 7 -3.37 -14.47 -6.74
N LYS A 8 -3.41 -13.14 -6.81
CA LYS A 8 -2.34 -12.32 -7.37
C LYS A 8 -1.25 -12.08 -6.35
N ILE A 9 0.00 -12.14 -6.81
CA ILE A 9 1.17 -11.83 -6.01
C ILE A 9 1.79 -10.55 -6.56
N ILE A 10 1.61 -9.43 -5.85
CA ILE A 10 2.29 -8.18 -6.19
C ILE A 10 3.73 -8.25 -5.72
N ARG A 11 4.68 -7.85 -6.57
CA ARG A 11 6.12 -7.89 -6.27
C ARG A 11 6.82 -6.75 -6.99
N ARG A 12 7.78 -6.13 -6.31
CA ARG A 12 8.68 -5.16 -6.92
C ARG A 12 9.68 -5.88 -7.82
N ARG A 13 9.90 -5.35 -9.02
CA ARG A 13 11.05 -5.72 -9.86
C ARG A 13 12.36 -5.19 -9.27
N THR A 14 13.45 -5.91 -9.50
CA THR A 14 14.80 -5.48 -9.12
C THR A 14 15.49 -4.67 -10.21
N GLU A 15 15.21 -4.99 -11.48
CA GLU A 15 15.85 -4.35 -12.64
C GLU A 15 14.94 -3.29 -13.25
N TYR A 16 15.34 -2.02 -13.14
CA TYR A 16 14.67 -0.89 -13.77
C TYR A 16 15.61 0.31 -13.91
N ILE A 17 15.31 1.17 -14.89
CA ILE A 17 16.06 2.42 -15.07
C ILE A 17 15.56 3.44 -14.03
N ARG A 18 16.45 3.89 -13.15
CA ARG A 18 16.14 4.95 -12.18
C ARG A 18 15.70 6.24 -12.88
N GLN A 19 14.67 6.87 -12.33
CA GLN A 19 14.05 8.09 -12.84
C GLN A 19 14.06 9.16 -11.75
N ASN A 20 14.21 10.41 -12.18
CA ASN A 20 14.06 11.59 -11.32
C ASN A 20 12.63 12.15 -11.32
N ASP A 21 11.71 11.48 -12.01
CA ASP A 21 10.30 11.82 -12.07
C ASP A 21 9.46 10.56 -11.84
N ILE A 22 8.68 10.58 -10.75
CA ILE A 22 7.82 9.45 -10.37
C ILE A 22 6.77 9.11 -11.43
N GLN A 23 6.41 10.05 -12.32
CA GLN A 23 5.45 9.79 -13.39
C GLN A 23 5.99 8.74 -14.37
N LYS A 24 7.31 8.68 -14.56
CA LYS A 24 7.96 7.70 -15.44
C LYS A 24 7.88 6.27 -14.92
N TYR A 25 7.65 6.07 -13.61
CA TYR A 25 7.44 4.74 -13.04
C TYR A 25 6.00 4.22 -13.17
N THR A 26 5.07 5.02 -13.68
CA THR A 26 3.64 4.65 -13.70
C THR A 26 3.39 3.31 -14.40
N LYS A 27 4.05 3.07 -15.54
CA LYS A 27 3.91 1.80 -16.27
C LYS A 27 4.39 0.61 -15.43
N ILE A 28 5.59 0.70 -14.87
CA ILE A 28 6.18 -0.40 -14.11
C ILE A 28 5.49 -0.65 -12.77
N LEU A 29 5.01 0.41 -12.09
CA LEU A 29 4.19 0.28 -10.88
C LEU A 29 2.86 -0.43 -11.20
N LYS A 30 2.22 -0.07 -12.31
CA LYS A 30 0.98 -0.72 -12.72
C LYS A 30 1.19 -2.21 -13.00
N GLU A 31 2.29 -2.58 -13.65
CA GLU A 31 2.65 -3.99 -13.91
C GLU A 31 2.94 -4.73 -12.60
N ASP A 32 3.83 -4.20 -11.76
CA ASP A 32 4.31 -4.87 -10.53
C ASP A 32 3.23 -5.02 -9.45
N PHE A 33 2.25 -4.10 -9.45
CA PHE A 33 1.08 -4.15 -8.58
C PHE A 33 -0.15 -4.78 -9.26
N GLU A 34 -0.01 -5.39 -10.44
CA GLU A 34 -1.09 -6.07 -11.18
C GLU A 34 -2.33 -5.18 -11.39
N ASN A 35 -2.11 -3.87 -11.55
CA ASN A 35 -3.14 -2.82 -11.61
C ASN A 35 -4.14 -2.82 -10.43
N MET A 36 -3.67 -3.22 -9.24
CA MET A 36 -4.44 -3.17 -7.99
C MET A 36 -3.86 -2.16 -7.01
N CYS A 37 -4.70 -1.66 -6.10
CA CYS A 37 -4.23 -0.94 -4.94
C CYS A 37 -3.38 -1.87 -4.06
N GLY A 38 -2.12 -1.51 -3.83
CA GLY A 38 -1.20 -2.24 -2.96
C GLY A 38 -1.77 -2.47 -1.56
N TYR A 39 -2.44 -1.49 -0.97
CA TYR A 39 -2.94 -1.63 0.41
C TYR A 39 -4.23 -2.44 0.56
N CYS A 40 -5.16 -2.33 -0.40
CA CYS A 40 -6.50 -2.92 -0.21
C CYS A 40 -6.90 -3.91 -1.30
N GLY A 41 -6.01 -4.24 -2.23
CA GLY A 41 -6.27 -5.17 -3.33
C GLY A 41 -7.39 -4.73 -4.28
N LYS A 42 -7.80 -3.45 -4.24
CA LYS A 42 -8.82 -2.92 -5.16
C LYS A 42 -8.31 -2.96 -6.60
N ASP A 43 -8.94 -3.74 -7.45
CA ASP A 43 -8.62 -3.81 -8.87
C ASP A 43 -9.14 -2.58 -9.63
N PHE A 44 -8.22 -1.81 -10.22
CA PHE A 44 -8.56 -0.60 -10.98
C PHE A 44 -9.08 -0.89 -12.39
N ASN A 45 -9.04 -2.14 -12.87
CA ASN A 45 -9.76 -2.55 -14.08
C ASN A 45 -11.27 -2.66 -13.84
N ILE A 46 -11.66 -3.02 -12.61
CA ILE A 46 -13.06 -3.25 -12.24
C ILE A 46 -13.65 -1.98 -11.64
N ILE A 47 -12.93 -1.34 -10.72
CA ILE A 47 -13.44 -0.19 -9.97
C ILE A 47 -12.91 1.10 -10.59
N LYS A 48 -13.82 1.97 -11.04
CA LYS A 48 -13.51 3.34 -11.45
C LYS A 48 -13.08 4.18 -10.25
N CYS A 49 -11.80 4.09 -9.90
CA CYS A 49 -11.15 4.88 -8.88
C CYS A 49 -9.78 5.31 -9.42
N PRO A 50 -9.40 6.60 -9.32
CA PRO A 50 -8.07 7.02 -9.74
C PRO A 50 -7.02 6.38 -8.83
N TYR A 51 -5.99 5.82 -9.46
CA TYR A 51 -4.78 5.41 -8.75
C TYR A 51 -3.93 6.64 -8.38
N GLN A 52 -3.06 6.44 -7.40
CA GLN A 52 -2.05 7.39 -6.96
C GLN A 52 -0.73 6.65 -6.72
N LYS A 53 0.37 7.38 -6.76
CA LYS A 53 1.70 6.90 -6.36
C LYS A 53 1.93 7.42 -4.95
N ASP A 54 1.63 6.58 -3.96
CA ASP A 54 1.87 6.91 -2.56
C ASP A 54 3.34 6.66 -2.22
N HIS A 55 3.90 7.44 -1.30
CA HIS A 55 5.22 7.19 -0.73
C HIS A 55 5.05 6.40 0.57
N LEU A 56 5.57 5.18 0.65
CA LEU A 56 5.52 4.34 1.86
C LEU A 56 6.06 5.13 3.05
N ILE A 57 7.29 5.63 2.98
CA ILE A 57 7.80 6.66 3.89
C ILE A 57 7.31 8.02 3.36
N PRO A 58 6.46 8.76 4.10
CA PRO A 58 5.88 10.00 3.62
C PRO A 58 6.91 11.06 3.22
N GLU A 59 6.60 11.85 2.19
CA GLU A 59 7.53 12.89 1.69
C GLU A 59 8.00 13.86 2.77
N TYR A 60 7.12 14.26 3.70
CA TYR A 60 7.47 15.22 4.74
C TYR A 60 8.48 14.64 5.75
N ILE A 61 8.41 13.33 6.00
CA ILE A 61 9.38 12.60 6.83
C ILE A 61 10.71 12.51 6.10
N ALA A 62 10.70 12.11 4.83
CA ALA A 62 11.88 12.05 3.99
C ALA A 62 12.61 13.41 3.89
N LYS A 63 11.87 14.50 3.63
CA LYS A 63 12.42 15.87 3.57
C LYS A 63 13.01 16.30 4.91
N ARG A 64 12.32 16.05 6.03
CA ARG A 64 12.79 16.40 7.38
C ARG A 64 14.07 15.65 7.74
N ALA A 65 14.17 14.38 7.36
CA ALA A 65 15.34 13.53 7.59
C ALA A 65 16.48 13.75 6.56
N GLY A 66 16.32 14.67 5.60
CA GLY A 66 17.32 14.93 4.55
C GLY A 66 17.45 13.81 3.49
N ARG A 67 16.53 12.85 3.47
CA ARG A 67 16.52 11.70 2.55
C ARG A 67 15.74 11.99 1.28
N LEU A 68 16.24 12.96 0.50
CA LEU A 68 15.61 13.41 -0.74
C LEU A 68 15.57 12.32 -1.82
N ASP A 69 16.44 11.31 -1.72
CA ASP A 69 16.43 10.13 -2.58
C ASP A 69 15.09 9.36 -2.49
N LEU A 70 14.42 9.37 -1.34
CA LEU A 70 13.13 8.69 -1.14
C LEU A 70 11.96 9.35 -1.87
N LEU A 71 12.12 10.59 -2.35
CA LEU A 71 11.05 11.31 -3.07
C LEU A 71 10.82 10.74 -4.47
N THR A 72 11.85 10.11 -5.05
CA THR A 72 11.80 9.50 -6.38
C THR A 72 12.26 8.04 -6.37
N ASP A 73 12.45 7.43 -5.19
CA ASP A 73 12.78 6.02 -5.10
C ASP A 73 11.57 5.15 -5.43
N TYR A 74 11.70 4.33 -6.48
CA TYR A 74 10.72 3.33 -6.86
C TYR A 74 10.29 2.42 -5.71
N ASN A 75 11.25 2.00 -4.87
CA ASN A 75 10.96 1.10 -3.75
C ASN A 75 10.19 1.78 -2.62
N ASN A 76 10.19 3.12 -2.58
CA ASN A 76 9.35 3.88 -1.68
C ASN A 76 7.96 4.17 -2.28
N LEU A 77 7.68 3.82 -3.55
CA LEU A 77 6.39 4.09 -4.18
C LEU A 77 5.44 2.90 -4.08
N VAL A 78 4.18 3.15 -3.73
CA VAL A 78 3.10 2.17 -3.71
C VAL A 78 2.00 2.61 -4.68
N TYR A 79 1.62 1.69 -5.58
CA TYR A 79 0.47 1.92 -6.46
C TYR A 79 -0.81 1.78 -5.65
N SER A 80 -1.47 2.89 -5.33
CA SER A 80 -2.52 2.91 -4.31
C SER A 80 -3.79 3.61 -4.79
N CYS A 81 -4.92 3.30 -4.16
CA CYS A 81 -6.14 4.08 -4.36
C CYS A 81 -6.09 5.34 -3.49
N ARG A 82 -6.83 6.38 -3.89
CA ARG A 82 -6.86 7.67 -3.17
C ARG A 82 -7.22 7.55 -1.69
N VAL A 83 -8.12 6.63 -1.32
CA VAL A 83 -8.55 6.43 0.07
C VAL A 83 -7.40 5.93 0.92
N CYS A 84 -6.72 4.88 0.48
CA CYS A 84 -5.61 4.29 1.24
C CYS A 84 -4.45 5.27 1.39
N ASN A 85 -4.07 5.95 0.30
CA ASN A 85 -3.01 6.97 0.34
C ASN A 85 -3.33 8.07 1.37
N ARG A 86 -4.52 8.68 1.28
CA ARG A 86 -4.92 9.77 2.18
C ARG A 86 -4.91 9.33 3.64
N ASN A 87 -5.47 8.17 3.92
CA ASN A 87 -5.61 7.66 5.28
C ASN A 87 -4.25 7.32 5.90
N LYS A 88 -3.38 6.62 5.16
CA LYS A 88 -2.01 6.35 5.59
C LYS A 88 -1.26 7.64 5.90
N TRP A 89 -1.37 8.65 5.04
CA TRP A 89 -0.67 9.92 5.24
C TRP A 89 -1.02 10.58 6.59
N HIS A 90 -2.29 10.54 6.99
CA HIS A 90 -2.74 11.11 8.27
C HIS A 90 -2.27 10.33 9.49
N ASN A 91 -1.98 9.03 9.32
CA ASN A 91 -1.72 8.10 10.42
C ASN A 91 -0.29 7.54 10.41
N TRP A 92 0.70 8.22 9.82
CA TRP A 92 2.08 7.74 9.89
C TRP A 92 2.69 7.95 11.28
N PRO A 93 3.14 6.89 12.00
CA PRO A 93 3.49 7.02 13.42
C PRO A 93 4.95 7.41 13.70
N PHE A 94 5.83 7.42 12.68
CA PHE A 94 7.27 7.62 12.88
C PHE A 94 7.77 8.96 12.35
N ASP A 95 8.72 9.55 13.05
CA ASP A 95 9.40 10.78 12.66
C ASP A 95 10.74 10.56 11.92
N ASN A 96 11.06 9.30 11.64
CA ASN A 96 12.29 8.87 10.98
C ASN A 96 12.01 7.98 9.75
N VAL A 97 13.06 7.72 8.97
CA VAL A 97 12.98 6.94 7.72
C VAL A 97 13.45 5.49 7.86
N ASN A 98 13.97 5.10 9.02
CA ASN A 98 14.63 3.81 9.21
C ASN A 98 13.66 2.73 9.67
N GLN A 99 12.42 3.11 9.96
CA GLN A 99 11.39 2.24 10.50
C GLN A 99 10.06 2.51 9.82
N THR A 100 9.39 1.44 9.39
CA THR A 100 8.03 1.51 8.84
C THR A 100 6.99 0.88 9.77
N HIS A 101 7.40 -0.03 10.67
CA HIS A 101 6.62 -0.54 11.81
C HIS A 101 7.53 -0.95 12.99
N ASN A 102 6.93 -1.06 14.18
CA ASN A 102 7.61 -1.53 15.41
C ASN A 102 6.92 -2.77 16.01
N ASP A 103 6.35 -3.61 15.14
CA ASP A 103 5.54 -4.81 15.47
C ASP A 103 4.22 -4.55 16.22
N HIS A 104 3.96 -3.31 16.59
CA HIS A 104 2.70 -2.87 17.18
C HIS A 104 1.94 -1.87 16.29
N VAL A 105 2.64 -0.87 15.78
CA VAL A 105 2.09 0.19 14.91
C VAL A 105 2.98 0.40 13.68
N GLY A 106 2.39 0.98 12.64
CA GLY A 106 3.07 1.31 11.39
C GLY A 106 2.51 0.60 10.17
N PHE A 107 3.23 0.73 9.06
CA PHE A 107 2.85 0.19 7.76
C PHE A 107 3.92 -0.74 7.23
N VAL A 108 3.46 -1.80 6.56
CA VAL A 108 4.31 -2.73 5.83
C VAL A 108 4.20 -2.44 4.34
N ASP A 109 5.30 -2.61 3.60
CA ASP A 109 5.27 -2.55 2.14
C ASP A 109 4.34 -3.65 1.60
N PRO A 110 3.25 -3.30 0.90
CA PRO A 110 2.32 -4.31 0.39
C PRO A 110 2.92 -5.27 -0.63
N ALA A 111 4.05 -4.91 -1.26
CA ALA A 111 4.76 -5.80 -2.17
C ALA A 111 5.75 -6.75 -1.47
N ALA A 112 5.89 -6.66 -0.15
CA ALA A 112 6.71 -7.56 0.65
C ALA A 112 5.90 -8.78 1.12
N GLU A 113 6.56 -9.95 1.23
CA GLU A 113 5.93 -11.18 1.74
C GLU A 113 5.44 -11.05 3.19
N GLU A 114 6.00 -10.10 3.95
CA GLU A 114 5.56 -9.77 5.30
C GLU A 114 4.12 -9.26 5.36
N TYR A 115 3.61 -8.65 4.28
CA TYR A 115 2.27 -8.07 4.27
C TYR A 115 1.18 -9.11 4.59
N ASP A 116 1.31 -10.33 4.04
CA ASP A 116 0.35 -11.43 4.26
C ASP A 116 0.46 -12.07 5.66
N LYS A 117 1.53 -11.75 6.40
CA LYS A 117 1.65 -12.14 7.82
C LYS A 117 0.74 -11.29 8.69
N HIS A 118 0.47 -10.05 8.30
CA HIS A 118 -0.30 -9.09 9.08
C HIS A 118 -1.76 -8.99 8.66
N LEU A 119 -2.07 -9.28 7.40
CA LEU A 119 -3.39 -9.04 6.82
C LEU A 119 -3.83 -10.21 5.94
N GLU A 120 -5.13 -10.46 5.93
CA GLU A 120 -5.76 -11.41 5.02
C GLU A 120 -7.19 -10.98 4.70
N ARG A 121 -7.83 -11.65 3.74
CA ARG A 121 -9.26 -11.53 3.47
C ARG A 121 -10.02 -12.70 4.08
N ASP A 122 -11.09 -12.38 4.79
CA ASP A 122 -12.09 -13.36 5.19
C ASP A 122 -12.96 -13.81 4.01
N ASP A 123 -13.81 -14.81 4.23
CA ASP A 123 -14.67 -15.38 3.19
C ASP A 123 -15.78 -14.42 2.74
N SER A 124 -16.00 -13.32 3.47
CA SER A 124 -16.89 -12.22 3.06
C SER A 124 -16.16 -11.11 2.28
N GLY A 125 -14.85 -11.27 2.04
CA GLY A 125 -14.01 -10.33 1.33
C GLY A 125 -13.53 -9.15 2.17
N ARG A 126 -13.77 -9.15 3.49
CA ARG A 126 -13.23 -8.11 4.40
C ARG A 126 -11.76 -8.36 4.63
N ILE A 127 -10.96 -7.28 4.65
CA ILE A 127 -9.58 -7.37 5.10
C ILE A 127 -9.59 -7.38 6.63
N VAL A 128 -9.02 -8.42 7.20
CA VAL A 128 -8.95 -8.66 8.64
C VAL A 128 -7.49 -8.71 9.09
N PRO A 129 -7.19 -8.19 10.28
CA PRO A 129 -5.85 -8.21 10.83
C PRO A 129 -5.49 -9.55 11.47
N LYS A 130 -4.21 -9.89 11.42
CA LYS A 130 -3.63 -11.11 12.04
C LYS A 130 -2.68 -10.78 13.19
N THR A 131 -2.25 -9.52 13.28
CA THR A 131 -1.30 -9.02 14.29
C THR A 131 -1.65 -7.57 14.65
N SER A 132 -0.98 -7.01 15.66
CA SER A 132 -1.11 -5.60 16.05
C SER A 132 -0.79 -4.61 14.91
N VAL A 133 0.28 -4.86 14.13
CA VAL A 133 0.54 -4.07 12.91
C VAL A 133 -0.62 -4.15 11.92
N GLY A 134 -1.19 -5.35 11.74
CA GLY A 134 -2.39 -5.52 10.90
C GLY A 134 -3.58 -4.71 11.41
N GLU A 135 -3.81 -4.73 12.73
CA GLU A 135 -4.90 -3.97 13.37
C GLU A 135 -4.71 -2.47 13.14
N TYR A 136 -3.48 -1.98 13.31
CA TYR A 136 -3.12 -0.60 13.01
C TYR A 136 -3.44 -0.24 11.55
N ILE A 137 -2.97 -1.05 10.60
CA ILE A 137 -3.22 -0.82 9.16
C ILE A 137 -4.72 -0.84 8.84
N VAL A 138 -5.50 -1.78 9.37
CA VAL A 138 -6.95 -1.89 9.09
C VAL A 138 -7.73 -0.70 9.65
N ASN A 139 -7.43 -0.31 10.90
CA ASN A 139 -8.06 0.81 11.57
C ASN A 139 -7.75 2.13 10.85
N ASP A 140 -6.49 2.31 10.45
CA ASP A 140 -6.04 3.56 9.88
C ASP A 140 -6.41 3.71 8.42
N ILE A 141 -6.24 2.67 7.61
CA ILE A 141 -6.61 2.68 6.18
C ILE A 141 -8.14 2.69 6.00
N ASN A 142 -8.90 2.51 7.08
CA ASN A 142 -10.36 2.57 7.14
C ASN A 142 -11.01 1.62 6.11
N ILE A 143 -10.55 0.37 6.14
CA ILE A 143 -11.03 -0.67 5.21
C ILE A 143 -12.49 -1.07 5.52
N PHE A 144 -12.98 -0.79 6.73
CA PHE A 144 -14.34 -1.10 7.16
C PHE A 144 -15.45 -0.44 6.29
N TYR A 145 -15.21 0.73 5.70
CA TYR A 145 -16.26 1.49 5.02
C TYR A 145 -16.41 1.24 3.51
N LEU A 146 -15.54 0.44 2.88
CA LEU A 146 -15.60 0.24 1.42
C LEU A 146 -16.48 -0.94 0.98
N LEU A 147 -16.96 -1.77 1.89
CA LEU A 147 -17.80 -2.94 1.57
C LEU A 147 -19.31 -2.68 1.65
N SER A 148 -19.78 -1.55 2.15
CA SER A 148 -21.22 -1.21 2.10
C SER A 148 -21.67 -0.62 0.76
N LYS A 149 -20.76 -0.31 -0.17
CA LYS A 149 -21.10 0.29 -1.48
C LYS A 149 -20.68 -0.50 -2.72
N TYR A 150 -19.88 -1.55 -2.59
CA TYR A 150 -19.39 -2.33 -3.73
C TYR A 150 -19.43 -3.83 -3.43
N SER A 151 -20.59 -4.32 -3.01
CA SER A 151 -20.92 -5.75 -2.96
C SER A 151 -21.10 -6.29 -4.38
N LEU A 152 -20.02 -6.46 -5.14
CA LEU A 152 -20.04 -7.24 -6.38
C LEU A 152 -18.69 -7.94 -6.58
N VAL A 153 -18.47 -8.99 -5.79
CA VAL A 153 -17.73 -10.17 -6.26
C VAL A 153 -18.58 -11.38 -5.90
N LYS A 154 -19.48 -11.74 -6.81
CA LYS A 154 -19.94 -13.10 -7.05
C LYS A 154 -19.58 -13.43 -8.48
#